data_AF-A0A6B0X084-F1
#
_entry.id   AF-A0A6B0X084-F1
#
_cell.length_a   1.000
_cell.length_b   1.000
_cell.length_c   1.000
_cell.angle_alpha   90.00
_cell.angle_beta   90.00
_cell.angle_gamma   90.00
#
_symmetry.space_group_name_H-M   'P 1'
#
loop_
_entity.id
_entity.type
_entity.pdbx_description
1 polymer ?
#
loop_
_entity_poly.entity_id
_entity_poly.type
_entity_poly.pdbx_seq_one_letter_code
_entity_poly.pdbx_strand_id
1 'polypeptide(L)' 'RQEEHVQRFYNLEKKYIPENFDYADISAFRNEAIEKFTRIRPRSLGQASRIPGISPADISLLMIMLKKRGIPV' A
#
# COMPACT_ATOMS: atom_id res chain seq x y z
N ARG A 1 -6.22 -1.67 -22.07
CA ARG A 1 -6.59 -0.59 -21.12
C ARG A 1 -7.44 -1.05 -19.94
N GLN A 2 -8.70 -1.51 -20.10
CA GLN A 2 -9.47 -1.98 -18.92
C GLN A 2 -8.90 -3.28 -18.33
N GLU A 3 -8.52 -4.24 -19.17
CA GLU A 3 -7.93 -5.52 -18.74
C GLU A 3 -6.57 -5.33 -18.03
N GLU A 4 -5.75 -4.40 -18.51
CA GLU A 4 -4.46 -4.07 -17.87
C GLU A 4 -4.64 -3.50 -16.46
N HIS A 5 -5.70 -2.70 -16.26
CA HIS A 5 -6.03 -2.18 -14.94
C HIS A 5 -6.47 -3.30 -13.99
N VAL A 6 -7.35 -4.19 -14.46
CA VAL A 6 -7.80 -5.37 -13.70
C VAL A 6 -6.62 -6.26 -13.32
N GLN A 7 -5.72 -6.53 -14.27
CA GLN A 7 -4.53 -7.35 -14.02
C GLN A 7 -3.60 -6.69 -13.01
N ARG A 8 -3.43 -5.36 -13.07
CA ARG A 8 -2.64 -4.60 -12.10
C ARG A 8 -3.23 -4.69 -10.70
N PHE A 9 -4.54 -4.55 -10.54
CA PHE A 9 -5.21 -4.70 -9.23
C PHE A 9 -5.08 -6.12 -8.69
N TYR A 10 -5.29 -7.11 -9.54
CA TYR A 10 -5.11 -8.51 -9.16
C TYR A 10 -3.69 -8.81 -8.66
N ASN A 11 -2.68 -8.21 -9.29
CA ASN A 11 -1.30 -8.34 -8.83
C ASN A 11 -1.05 -7.63 -7.50
N LEU A 12 -1.77 -6.55 -7.18
CA LEU A 12 -1.64 -5.84 -5.90
C LEU A 12 -2.29 -6.61 -4.74
N GLU A 13 -3.35 -7.38 -4.99
CA GLU A 13 -3.98 -8.24 -3.97
C GLU A 13 -3.03 -9.29 -3.39
N LYS A 14 -2.09 -9.78 -4.20
CA LYS A 14 -1.13 -10.81 -3.81
C LYS A 14 0.10 -10.26 -3.07
N LYS A 15 0.18 -8.94 -2.89
CA LYS A 15 1.33 -8.26 -2.26
C LYS A 15 0.98 -7.92 -0.83
N TYR A 16 1.42 -8.78 0.08
CA TYR A 16 1.07 -8.67 1.49
C TYR A 16 1.88 -7.59 2.19
N ILE A 17 1.22 -6.96 3.16
CA ILE A 17 1.83 -6.01 4.08
C ILE A 17 1.95 -6.71 5.44
N PRO A 18 3.14 -6.79 6.05
CA PRO A 18 3.28 -7.39 7.37
C PRO A 18 2.41 -6.68 8.42
N GLU A 19 1.83 -7.45 9.34
CA GLU A 19 0.92 -6.91 10.36
C GLU A 19 1.61 -5.87 11.27
N ASN A 20 2.90 -6.06 11.52
CA ASN A 20 3.75 -5.18 12.33
C ASN A 20 4.43 -4.06 11.52
N PHE A 21 4.02 -3.83 10.27
CA PHE A 21 4.59 -2.75 9.46
C PHE A 21 4.28 -1.39 10.07
N ASP A 22 5.32 -0.62 10.36
CA ASP A 22 5.18 0.75 10.85
C ASP A 22 5.04 1.73 9.67
N TYR A 23 3.84 2.32 9.56
CA TYR A 23 3.50 3.34 8.58
C TYR A 23 3.93 4.74 9.01
N ALA A 24 4.11 5.00 10.29
CA ALA A 24 4.53 6.30 10.82
C ALA A 24 6.02 6.58 10.56
N ASP A 25 6.82 5.52 10.44
CA ASP A 25 8.25 5.60 10.08
C ASP A 25 8.49 6.02 8.61
N ILE A 26 7.43 6.21 7.81
CA ILE A 26 7.53 6.61 6.41
C ILE A 26 7.33 8.12 6.29
N SER A 27 8.43 8.86 6.37
CA SER A 27 8.47 10.32 6.27
C SER A 27 7.90 10.89 4.97
N ALA A 28 7.86 10.08 3.91
CA ALA A 28 7.34 10.48 2.60
C ALA A 28 5.80 10.34 2.48
N PHE A 29 5.12 9.72 3.46
CA PHE A 29 3.67 9.68 3.46
C PHE A 29 3.07 11.01 3.92
N ARG A 30 1.92 11.33 3.33
CA ARG A 30 1.05 12.37 3.86
C ARG A 30 0.42 11.89 5.17
N ASN A 31 0.13 12.82 6.08
CA ASN A 31 -0.52 12.53 7.36
C ASN A 31 -1.81 11.72 7.18
N GLU A 32 -2.61 12.03 6.16
CA GLU A 32 -3.85 11.31 5.83
C GLU A 32 -3.59 9.83 5.48
N ALA A 33 -2.51 9.54 4.76
CA ALA A 33 -2.14 8.17 4.41
C ALA A 33 -1.66 7.39 5.65
N ILE A 34 -0.82 8.03 6.49
CA ILE A 34 -0.36 7.44 7.75
C ILE A 34 -1.57 7.13 8.65
N GLU A 35 -2.47 8.09 8.86
CA GLU A 35 -3.67 7.92 9.70
C GLU A 35 -4.51 6.74 9.20
N LYS A 36 -4.81 6.70 7.90
CA LYS A 36 -5.68 5.68 7.32
C LYS A 36 -5.03 4.30 7.32
N PHE A 37 -3.76 4.18 6.96
CA PHE A 37 -3.06 2.89 6.99
C PHE A 37 -2.90 2.37 8.43
N THR A 38 -2.61 3.26 9.39
CA THR A 38 -2.50 2.89 10.80
C THR A 38 -3.84 2.44 11.37
N ARG A 39 -4.94 3.13 11.03
CA ARG A 39 -6.29 2.79 11.49
C ARG A 39 -6.84 1.52 10.84
N ILE A 40 -6.67 1.37 9.53
CA ILE A 40 -7.29 0.28 8.74
C ILE A 40 -6.42 -0.97 8.74
N ARG A 41 -5.10 -0.82 8.84
CA ARG A 41 -4.09 -1.90 8.76
C ARG A 41 -4.34 -2.85 7.59
N PRO A 42 -4.24 -2.36 6.33
CA PRO A 42 -4.49 -3.20 5.17
C PRO A 42 -3.50 -4.38 5.12
N ARG A 43 -4.01 -5.57 4.81
CA ARG A 43 -3.23 -6.81 4.68
C ARG A 43 -2.52 -6.93 3.34
N SER A 44 -2.94 -6.18 2.33
CA SER A 44 -2.34 -6.17 0.99
C SER A 44 -2.30 -4.78 0.38
N LEU A 45 -1.41 -4.58 -0.60
CA LEU A 45 -1.39 -3.35 -1.40
C LEU A 45 -2.70 -3.16 -2.19
N GLY A 46 -3.35 -4.25 -2.58
CA GLY A 46 -4.67 -4.23 -3.21
C GLY A 46 -5.73 -3.66 -2.29
N GLN A 47 -5.80 -4.14 -1.04
CA GLN A 47 -6.69 -3.59 -0.03
C GLN A 47 -6.37 -2.12 0.27
N ALA A 48 -5.10 -1.77 0.42
CA ALA A 48 -4.66 -0.39 0.64
C ALA A 48 -5.15 0.55 -0.47
N SER A 49 -5.11 0.10 -1.73
CA SER A 49 -5.50 0.90 -2.90
C SER A 49 -6.99 1.25 -2.97
N ARG A 50 -7.84 0.50 -2.24
CA ARG A 50 -9.28 0.76 -2.16
C ARG A 50 -9.68 1.66 -0.99
N ILE A 51 -8.74 2.03 -0.12
CA ILE A 51 -9.04 2.91 1.01
C ILE A 51 -9.39 4.30 0.45
N PRO A 52 -10.58 4.86 0.78
CA PRO A 52 -10.97 6.18 0.30
C PRO A 52 -9.94 7.25 0.68
N GLY A 53 -9.55 8.07 -0.30
CA GLY A 53 -8.54 9.12 -0.15
C GLY A 53 -7.11 8.61 0.05
N ILE A 54 -6.81 7.38 -0.36
CA ILE A 54 -5.44 6.92 -0.65
C ILE A 54 -5.21 7.05 -2.15
N SER A 55 -4.08 7.65 -2.54
CA SER A 55 -3.75 7.87 -3.94
C SER A 55 -2.89 6.73 -4.51
N PRO A 56 -2.82 6.57 -5.85
CA PRO A 56 -1.88 5.65 -6.48
C PRO A 56 -0.41 5.93 -6.14
N ALA A 57 -0.06 7.19 -5.81
CA ALA A 57 1.29 7.57 -5.38
C ALA A 57 1.61 6.99 -4.00
N ASP A 58 0.66 7.01 -3.06
CA ASP A 58 0.81 6.41 -1.74
C ASP A 58 1.03 4.90 -1.84
N ILE A 59 0.29 4.21 -2.72
CA ILE A 59 0.50 2.77 -2.97
C ILE A 59 1.88 2.49 -3.57
N SER A 60 2.34 3.33 -4.49
CA SER A 60 3.66 3.19 -5.10
C SER A 60 4.77 3.39 -4.08
N LEU A 61 4.61 4.38 -3.19
CA LEU A 61 5.54 4.63 -2.09
C LEU A 61 5.54 3.47 -1.09
N LEU A 62 4.37 2.95 -0.70
CA LEU A 62 4.25 1.79 0.18
C LEU A 62 4.98 0.58 -0.39
N MET A 63 4.80 0.31 -1.68
CA MET A 63 5.49 -0.78 -2.38
C MET A 63 7.01 -0.60 -2.36
N ILE A 64 7.53 0.61 -2.58
CA ILE A 64 8.97 0.91 -2.51
C ILE A 64 9.50 0.66 -1.09
N MET A 65 8.76 1.11 -0.07
CA MET A 65 9.18 0.95 1.33
C MET A 65 9.18 -0.51 1.78
N LEU A 66 8.20 -1.31 1.36
CA LEU A 66 8.18 -2.75 1.59
C LEU A 66 9.43 -3.41 0.98
N LYS A 67 9.76 -3.09 -0.28
CA LYS A 67 10.99 -3.60 -0.92
C LYS A 67 12.27 -3.18 -0.18
N LYS A 68 12.37 -1.92 0.24
CA LYS A 68 13.53 -1.41 1.00
C LYS A 68 13.73 -2.14 2.33
N ARG A 69 12.65 -2.60 2.96
CA ARG A 69 12.68 -3.40 4.20
C ARG A 69 12.84 -4.91 3.96
N GLY A 70 13.14 -5.33 2.71
CA GLY A 70 13.34 -6.73 2.35
C GLY A 70 12.05 -7.55 2.26
N ILE A 71 10.88 -6.90 2.27
CA ILE A 71 9.58 -7.58 2.18
C ILE A 71 9.28 -7.82 0.70
N PRO A 72 9.03 -9.08 0.29
CA PRO A 72 8.72 -9.40 -1.11
C PRO A 72 7.35 -8.85 -1.50
N VAL A 73 7.34 -7.97 -2.51
CA VAL A 73 6.14 -7.35 -3.12
C VAL A 73 6.27 -7.18 -4.62
#